data_AF-A0A5E4LL77-F1
#
_entry.id   AF-A0A5E4LL77-F1
#
_cell.length_a   1.000
_cell.length_b   1.000
_cell.length_c   1.000
_cell.angle_alpha   90.00
_cell.angle_beta   90.00
_cell.angle_gamma   90.00
#
_symmetry.space_group_name_H-M   'P 1'
#
loop_
_entity.id
_entity.type
_entity.pdbx_description
1 polymer ?
#
loop_
_entity_poly.entity_id
_entity_poly.type
_entity_poly.pdbx_seq_one_letter_code
_entity_poly.pdbx_strand_id
1 'polypeptide(L)' 'MGYTTIQILPETRKKLAGLKMYDRQTYDELLNALMSLVPKGDEEGEYGDEFRAGLLRARIDLAEGRTISHEELKKRLGL' A
#
# COMPACT_ATOMS: atom_id res chain seq x y z
N MET A 1 -15.63 15.72 -14.07
CA MET A 1 -14.56 14.85 -13.53
C MET A 1 -13.70 14.43 -14.71
N GLY A 2 -12.42 14.80 -14.72
CA GLY A 2 -11.53 14.50 -15.84
C GLY A 2 -10.83 13.16 -15.61
N TYR A 3 -10.62 12.40 -16.69
CA TYR A 3 -9.78 11.21 -16.64
C TYR A 3 -8.33 11.60 -16.87
N THR A 4 -7.44 10.99 -16.09
CA THR A 4 -5.99 11.07 -16.32
C THR A 4 -5.46 9.69 -16.68
N THR A 5 -4.25 9.64 -17.24
CA THR A 5 -3.62 8.37 -17.63
C THR A 5 -2.41 8.11 -16.74
N ILE A 6 -2.28 6.87 -16.27
CA ILE A 6 -1.07 6.37 -15.61
C ILE A 6 -0.40 5.34 -16.51
N GLN A 7 0.93 5.26 -16.44
CA GLN A 7 1.69 4.23 -17.14
C GLN A 7 1.92 3.06 -16.20
N ILE A 8 1.49 1.87 -16.61
CA ILE A 8 1.71 0.62 -15.87
C ILE A 8 2.13 -0.49 -16.84
N LEU A 9 2.87 -1.47 -16.34
CA LEU A 9 3.24 -2.64 -17.13
C LEU A 9 2.00 -3.48 -17.47
N PRO A 10 1.98 -4.16 -18.63
CA PRO A 10 0.88 -5.05 -19.00
C PRO A 10 0.59 -6.12 -17.96
N GLU A 11 1.63 -6.67 -17.32
CA GLU A 11 1.49 -7.68 -16.27
C GLU A 11 0.83 -7.12 -15.01
N THR A 12 1.14 -5.88 -14.63
CA THR A 12 0.46 -5.19 -13.53
C THR A 12 -1.02 -5.01 -13.84
N ARG A 13 -1.36 -4.62 -15.08
CA ARG A 13 -2.76 -4.48 -15.52
C ARG A 13 -3.51 -5.82 -15.43
N LYS A 14 -2.89 -6.93 -15.84
CA LYS A 14 -3.50 -8.27 -15.72
C LYS A 14 -3.77 -8.65 -14.26
N LYS A 15 -2.80 -8.39 -13.37
CA LYS A 15 -2.98 -8.61 -11.91
C LYS A 15 -4.14 -7.78 -11.36
N LEU A 16 -4.22 -6.49 -11.71
CA LEU A 16 -5.33 -5.63 -11.31
C LEU A 16 -6.67 -6.14 -11.85
N ALA A 17 -6.72 -6.61 -13.09
CA ALA A 17 -7.95 -7.18 -13.66
C ALA A 17 -8.44 -8.41 -12.88
N GLY A 18 -7.52 -9.26 -12.41
CA GLY A 18 -7.84 -10.43 -11.57
C GLY A 18 -8.31 -10.09 -10.16
N LEU A 19 -8.07 -8.86 -9.68
CA LEU A 19 -8.54 -8.38 -8.38
C LEU A 19 -9.91 -7.70 -8.44
N LYS A 20 -10.51 -7.58 -9.63
CA LYS A 20 -11.84 -7.00 -9.76
C LYS A 20 -12.89 -7.90 -9.11
N MET A 21 -13.74 -7.31 -8.28
CA MET A 21 -14.81 -8.03 -7.59
C MET A 21 -15.99 -8.37 -8.52
N TYR A 22 -16.21 -7.55 -9.55
CA TYR A 22 -17.26 -7.73 -10.55
C TYR A 22 -16.82 -7.14 -11.90
N ASP A 23 -17.39 -7.65 -13.00
CA ASP A 23 -16.97 -7.34 -14.38
C ASP A 23 -16.94 -5.84 -14.71
N ARG A 24 -17.87 -5.08 -14.14
CA ARG A 24 -18.03 -3.63 -14.40
C ARG A 24 -17.20 -2.75 -13.47
N GLN A 25 -16.46 -3.32 -12.52
CA GLN A 25 -15.62 -2.52 -11.62
C GLN A 25 -14.53 -1.82 -12.43
N THR A 26 -14.44 -0.51 -12.28
CA THR A 26 -13.41 0.31 -12.91
C THR A 26 -12.08 0.13 -12.18
N TYR A 27 -10.97 0.43 -12.88
CA TYR A 27 -9.66 0.45 -12.20
C TYR A 27 -9.59 1.56 -11.15
N ASP A 28 -10.30 2.67 -11.35
CA ASP A 28 -10.36 3.76 -10.37
C ASP A 28 -11.02 3.31 -9.06
N GLU A 29 -12.18 2.63 -9.14
CA GLU A 29 -12.85 2.05 -7.97
C GLU A 29 -11.96 1.03 -7.24
N LEU A 30 -11.29 0.15 -8.00
CA LEU A 30 -10.37 -0.84 -7.42
C LEU A 30 -9.19 -0.16 -6.72
N LEU A 31 -8.54 0.82 -7.37
CA LEU A 31 -7.41 1.54 -6.79
C LEU A 31 -7.83 2.32 -5.54
N ASN A 32 -8.99 2.96 -5.55
CA ASN A 32 -9.53 3.64 -4.36
C ASN A 32 -9.85 2.67 -3.22
N ALA A 33 -10.40 1.49 -3.52
CA ALA A 33 -10.62 0.45 -2.52
C ALA A 33 -9.29 -0.01 -1.90
N LEU A 34 -8.24 -0.24 -2.72
CA LEU A 34 -6.91 -0.59 -2.22
C LEU A 34 -6.30 0.54 -1.37
N MET A 35 -6.46 1.80 -1.77
CA MET A 35 -5.97 2.96 -1.01
C MET A 35 -6.68 3.11 0.35
N SER A 36 -7.95 2.71 0.46
CA SER A 36 -8.70 2.76 1.72
C SER A 36 -8.17 1.80 2.80
N LEU A 37 -7.39 0.79 2.41
CA LEU A 37 -6.72 -0.13 3.36
C LEU A 37 -5.57 0.55 4.11
N VAL A 38 -5.07 1.67 3.59
CA VAL A 38 -4.06 2.49 4.27
C VAL A 38 -4.78 3.46 5.20
N PRO A 39 -4.61 3.33 6.54
CA PRO A 39 -5.25 4.24 7.47
C PRO A 39 -4.85 5.69 7.18
N LYS A 40 -5.81 6.59 7.33
CA LYS A 40 -5.61 8.03 7.16
C LYS A 40 -5.16 8.72 8.45
N GLY A 41 -5.24 8.03 9.58
CA GLY A 41 -5.03 8.58 10.90
C GLY A 41 -5.48 7.61 11.98
N ASP A 42 -5.30 8.02 13.23
CA ASP A 42 -5.78 7.35 14.43
C ASP A 42 -6.35 8.38 15.44
N GLU A 43 -6.45 8.01 16.71
CA GLU A 43 -6.96 8.88 17.79
C GLU A 43 -6.11 10.16 17.98
N GLU A 44 -4.86 10.17 17.50
CA GLU A 44 -3.95 11.33 17.58
C GLU A 44 -4.07 12.28 16.37
N GLY A 45 -4.79 11.87 15.31
CA GLY A 45 -5.08 12.71 14.15
C GLY A 45 -4.70 12.09 12.82
N GLU A 46 -4.62 12.92 11.78
CA GLU A 46 -4.32 12.49 10.42
C GLU A 46 -2.82 12.19 10.22
N TYR A 47 -2.55 11.11 9.48
CA TYR A 47 -1.22 10.73 9.06
C TYR A 47 -0.75 11.56 7.87
N GLY A 48 0.46 12.09 7.96
CA GLY A 48 1.14 12.70 6.82
C GLY A 48 1.40 11.71 5.68
N ASP A 49 1.49 12.22 4.46
CA ASP A 49 1.66 11.39 3.26
C ASP A 49 2.92 10.52 3.31
N GLU A 50 4.04 11.06 3.81
CA GLU A 50 5.28 10.30 3.98
C GLU A 50 5.12 9.13 4.95
N PHE A 51 4.42 9.36 6.07
CA PHE A 51 4.14 8.32 7.05
C PHE A 51 3.26 7.23 6.46
N ARG A 52 2.21 7.59 5.71
CA ARG A 52 1.32 6.64 5.03
C ARG A 52 2.08 5.79 4.01
N ALA A 53 3.01 6.38 3.26
CA ALA A 53 3.88 5.66 2.35
C ALA A 53 4.82 4.68 3.08
N GLY A 54 5.42 5.14 4.19
CA GLY A 54 6.25 4.30 5.05
C GLY A 54 5.49 3.12 5.66
N LEU A 55 4.28 3.38 6.16
CA LEU A 55 3.39 2.36 6.73
C LEU A 55 3.00 1.30 5.69
N LEU A 56 2.65 1.73 4.47
CA LEU A 56 2.36 0.80 3.38
C LEU A 56 3.57 -0.09 3.07
N ARG A 57 4.76 0.49 2.99
CA ARG A 57 6.00 -0.26 2.76
C ARG A 57 6.27 -1.27 3.87
N ALA A 58 6.11 -0.87 5.13
CA ALA A 58 6.27 -1.76 6.27
C ALA A 58 5.28 -2.94 6.23
N ARG A 59 4.03 -2.71 5.82
CA ARG A 59 3.05 -3.80 5.65
C ARG A 59 3.43 -4.77 4.52
N ILE A 60 3.99 -4.26 3.42
CA ILE A 60 4.52 -5.11 2.34
C ILE A 60 5.71 -5.93 2.85
N ASP A 61 6.63 -5.31 3.59
CA ASP A 61 7.79 -6.00 4.16
C ASP A 61 7.36 -7.13 5.11
N LEU A 62 6.35 -6.89 5.94
CA LEU A 62 5.76 -7.92 6.80
C LEU A 62 5.15 -9.07 5.99
N ALA A 63 4.37 -8.75 4.95
CA ALA A 63 3.72 -9.75 4.09
C ALA A 63 4.73 -10.60 3.32
N GLU A 64 5.88 -10.03 2.95
CA GLU A 64 6.98 -10.71 2.25
C GLU A 64 7.99 -11.37 3.20
N GLY A 65 7.78 -11.29 4.53
CA GLY A 65 8.70 -11.85 5.51
C GLY A 65 10.05 -11.13 5.61
N ARG A 66 10.15 -9.89 5.12
CA ARG A 66 11.34 -9.02 5.20
C ARG A 66 11.45 -8.36 6.58
N THR A 67 11.48 -9.18 7.62
CA THR A 67 11.57 -8.74 9.03
C THR A 67 12.95 -9.01 9.61
N ILE A 68 13.33 -8.23 10.62
CA ILE A 68 14.53 -8.50 11.45
C ILE A 68 14.12 -8.88 12.86
N SER A 69 14.99 -9.60 13.56
CA SER A 69 14.77 -9.91 14.97
C SER A 69 14.93 -8.66 15.84
N HIS A 70 14.31 -8.67 17.02
CA HIS A 70 14.45 -7.59 18.00
C HIS A 70 15.91 -7.34 18.40
N GLU A 71 16.69 -8.41 18.55
CA GLU A 71 18.12 -8.32 18.91
C GLU A 71 18.96 -7.72 17.78
N GLU A 72 18.65 -8.04 16.52
CA GLU A 72 19.30 -7.42 15.36
C GLU A 72 18.92 -5.93 15.25
N LEU A 73 17.66 -5.58 15.52
CA LEU A 73 17.21 -4.20 15.53
C LEU A 73 17.96 -3.36 16.58
N LYS A 74 18.08 -3.85 17.82
CA LYS A 74 18.85 -3.16 18.87
C LYS A 74 20.29 -2.88 18.46
N LYS A 75 20.98 -3.88 17.92
CA LYS A 75 22.36 -3.73 17.41
C LYS A 75 22.48 -2.64 16.35
N ARG A 76 21.52 -2.55 15.43
CA ARG A 76 21.50 -1.51 14.38
C ARG A 76 21.24 -0.10 14.95
N LEU A 77 20.46 -0.02 16.02
CA LEU A 77 20.14 1.24 16.69
C LEU A 77 21.19 1.64 17.75
N GLY A 78 22.18 0.77 18.03
CA GLY A 78 23.17 0.99 19.09
C GLY A 78 22.59 0.91 20.49
N LEU A 79 21.51 0.15 20.67
CA LEU A 79 20.81 -0.08 21.94
C LEU A 79 21.20 -1.42 22.58
#